data_AF-A0A345H5C5-F1
#
_entry.id   AF-A0A345H5C5-F1
#
_cell.length_a   1.000
_cell.length_b   1.000
_cell.length_c   1.000
_cell.angle_alpha   90.00
_cell.angle_beta   90.00
_cell.angle_gamma   90.00
#
_symmetry.space_group_name_H-M   'P 1'
#
loop_
_entity.id
_entity.type
_entity.pdbx_description
1 polymer ?
#
loop_
_entity_poly.entity_id
_entity_poly.type
_entity_poly.pdbx_seq_one_letter_code
_entity_poly.pdbx_strand_id
1 'polypeptide(L)'
;MTYPEAGFDNTKYTYYSGNYIYTKNAGVNTPVKLTFFNTEEGYIEPQFVVGKPGKISEFSYTYQYKDHLGNIRLTYEDLDGNGTIDPLTEIKEENH
;
A
#
# COMPACT_ATOMS: atom_id res chain seq x y z
N MET A 1 44.34 -4.50 -6.42
CA MET A 1 43.27 -5.51 -6.26
C MET A 1 42.13 -4.80 -5.53
N THR A 2 41.25 -4.16 -6.28
CA THR A 2 40.10 -3.41 -5.77
C THR A 2 38.91 -4.36 -5.66
N TYR A 3 38.30 -4.46 -4.48
CA TYR A 3 37.07 -5.22 -4.30
C TYR A 3 35.95 -4.53 -5.09
N PRO A 4 35.10 -5.26 -5.83
CA PRO A 4 33.90 -4.66 -6.40
C PRO A 4 33.00 -4.22 -5.24
N GLU A 5 32.55 -2.96 -5.28
CA GLU A 5 31.49 -2.47 -4.40
C GLU A 5 30.31 -3.43 -4.51
N ALA A 6 29.89 -4.01 -3.39
CA ALA A 6 28.74 -4.90 -3.36
C ALA A 6 27.52 -4.10 -3.82
N GLY A 7 27.09 -4.33 -5.07
CA GLY A 7 25.89 -3.71 -5.62
C GLY A 7 24.72 -4.00 -4.69
N PHE A 8 24.06 -2.95 -4.24
CA PHE A 8 22.87 -3.07 -3.41
C PHE A 8 21.79 -3.75 -4.26
N ASP A 9 21.48 -5.01 -3.96
CA ASP A 9 20.44 -5.76 -4.67
C ASP A 9 19.08 -5.13 -4.35
N ASN A 10 18.55 -4.35 -5.29
CA ASN A 10 17.27 -3.67 -5.19
C ASN A 10 16.11 -4.52 -5.73
N THR A 11 16.37 -5.79 -6.05
CA THR A 11 15.32 -6.70 -6.55
C THR A 11 14.20 -6.79 -5.52
N LYS A 12 12.96 -6.72 -5.99
CA LYS A 12 11.76 -6.80 -5.15
C LYS A 12 10.88 -7.93 -5.67
N TYR A 13 10.49 -8.82 -4.77
CA TYR A 13 9.56 -9.91 -5.05
C TYR A 13 8.17 -9.51 -4.60
N THR A 14 7.16 -9.82 -5.42
CA THR A 14 5.75 -9.67 -5.09
C THR A 14 5.13 -11.06 -4.96
N TYR A 15 4.42 -11.29 -3.86
CA TYR A 15 3.68 -12.53 -3.61
C TYR A 15 2.19 -12.23 -3.58
N TYR A 16 1.43 -13.13 -4.21
CA TYR A 16 -0.02 -13.05 -4.33
C TYR A 16 -0.65 -14.17 -3.50
N SER A 17 -1.57 -13.83 -2.60
CA SER A 17 -2.30 -14.79 -1.77
C SER A 17 -3.77 -14.40 -1.71
N GLY A 18 -4.54 -14.81 -2.72
CA GLY A 18 -5.92 -14.34 -2.89
C GLY A 18 -5.95 -12.82 -3.09
N ASN A 19 -6.74 -12.12 -2.27
CA ASN A 19 -6.86 -10.67 -2.33
C ASN A 19 -5.67 -9.92 -1.70
N TYR A 20 -4.72 -10.63 -1.07
CA TYR A 20 -3.59 -10.04 -0.36
C TYR A 20 -2.33 -10.01 -1.22
N ILE A 21 -1.69 -8.84 -1.25
CA ILE A 21 -0.44 -8.59 -1.97
C ILE A 21 0.68 -8.33 -0.95
N TYR A 22 1.77 -9.08 -1.06
CA TYR A 22 2.95 -8.92 -0.21
C TYR A 22 4.18 -8.59 -1.03
N THR A 23 5.13 -7.89 -0.42
CA THR A 23 6.41 -7.59 -1.05
C THR A 23 7.59 -7.96 -0.14
N LYS A 24 8.71 -8.33 -0.77
CA LYS A 24 9.97 -8.66 -0.09
C LYS A 24 11.14 -8.12 -0.90
N ASN A 25 12.05 -7.40 -0.26
CA ASN A 25 13.30 -6.98 -0.89
C ASN A 25 14.28 -8.17 -0.97
N ALA A 26 15.07 -8.24 -2.03
CA ALA A 26 16.15 -9.20 -2.12
C ALA A 26 17.24 -8.85 -1.09
N GLY A 27 17.70 -9.87 -0.39
CA GLY A 27 18.53 -9.73 0.80
C GLY A 27 18.29 -10.85 1.79
N VAL A 28 19.34 -11.21 2.52
CA VAL A 28 19.25 -12.20 3.60
C VAL A 28 18.54 -11.54 4.78
N ASN A 29 17.57 -12.23 5.39
CA ASN A 29 16.76 -11.76 6.53
C ASN A 29 15.84 -10.56 6.28
N THR A 30 15.44 -10.30 5.04
CA THR A 30 14.38 -9.31 4.75
C THR A 30 13.00 -9.92 5.05
N PRO A 31 12.17 -9.28 5.90
CA PRO A 31 10.83 -9.78 6.19
C PRO A 31 9.90 -9.57 4.98
N VAL A 32 8.98 -10.51 4.78
CA VAL A 32 7.84 -10.33 3.87
C VAL A 32 6.88 -9.33 4.50
N LYS A 33 6.44 -8.32 3.75
CA LYS A 33 5.55 -7.26 4.23
C LYS A 33 4.25 -7.25 3.44
N LEU A 34 3.12 -7.19 4.12
CA LEU A 34 1.83 -6.88 3.50
C LEU A 34 1.95 -5.51 2.83
N THR A 35 1.54 -5.41 1.58
CA THR A 35 1.53 -4.16 0.81
C THR A 35 0.13 -3.59 0.80
N PHE A 36 -0.86 -4.35 0.31
CA PHE A 36 -2.28 -4.01 0.44
C PHE A 36 -3.13 -5.26 0.22
N PHE A 37 -4.42 -5.15 0.50
CA PHE A 37 -5.41 -6.11 0.04
C PHE A 37 -6.71 -5.43 -0.39
N ASN A 38 -7.38 -6.02 -1.38
CA ASN A 38 -8.61 -5.44 -1.95
C ASN A 38 -9.83 -5.73 -1.07
N THR A 39 -10.76 -4.76 -1.04
CA THR A 39 -12.12 -4.88 -0.50
C THR A 39 -13.14 -4.72 -1.64
N GLU A 40 -14.43 -4.87 -1.34
CA GLU A 40 -15.49 -4.62 -2.34
C GLU A 40 -15.52 -3.15 -2.79
N GLU A 41 -15.14 -2.22 -1.90
CA GLU A 41 -15.24 -0.78 -2.09
C GLU A 41 -13.89 -0.10 -2.40
N GLY A 42 -12.77 -0.83 -2.34
CA GLY A 42 -11.44 -0.25 -2.55
C GLY A 42 -10.31 -1.17 -2.08
N TYR A 43 -9.39 -0.65 -1.27
CA TYR A 43 -8.27 -1.43 -0.73
C TYR A 43 -7.81 -0.91 0.63
N ILE A 44 -7.09 -1.76 1.36
CA ILE A 44 -6.55 -1.47 2.69
C ILE A 44 -5.03 -1.62 2.67
N GLU A 45 -4.34 -0.61 3.20
CA GLU A 45 -2.88 -0.56 3.35
C GLU A 45 -2.47 -0.56 4.84
N PRO A 46 -1.51 -1.38 5.26
CA PRO A 46 -0.98 -1.32 6.62
C PRO A 46 0.01 -0.17 6.78
N GLN A 47 -0.11 0.58 7.86
CA GLN A 47 0.92 1.52 8.28
C GLN A 47 1.85 0.87 9.30
N PHE A 48 3.16 0.86 8.98
CA PHE A 48 4.17 0.23 9.81
C PHE A 48 4.81 1.21 10.78
N VAL A 49 5.05 0.76 12.01
CA VAL A 49 5.75 1.54 13.02
C VAL A 49 7.22 1.71 12.62
N VAL A 50 7.65 2.97 12.50
CA VAL A 50 9.06 3.31 12.22
C VAL A 50 9.96 2.71 13.31
N GLY A 51 11.00 2.00 12.89
CA GLY A 51 11.96 1.35 13.79
C GLY A 51 11.48 0.04 14.43
N LYS A 52 10.27 -0.46 14.14
CA LYS A 52 9.79 -1.78 14.60
C LYS A 52 9.38 -2.65 13.40
N PRO A 53 10.33 -3.40 12.81
CA PRO A 53 10.06 -4.24 11.64
C PRO A 53 8.87 -5.18 11.86
N GLY A 54 7.90 -5.16 10.94
CA GLY A 54 6.73 -6.03 10.99
C GLY A 54 5.63 -5.61 11.96
N LYS A 55 5.82 -4.53 12.75
CA LYS A 55 4.76 -4.01 13.62
C LYS A 55 3.88 -3.02 12.84
N ILE A 56 2.57 -3.28 12.82
CA ILE A 56 1.55 -2.40 12.26
C ILE A 56 1.01 -1.49 13.38
N SER A 57 0.85 -0.20 13.10
CA SER A 57 0.18 0.77 13.99
C SER A 57 -1.29 0.92 13.65
N GLU A 58 -1.59 1.03 12.37
CA GLU A 58 -2.92 1.36 11.86
C GLU A 58 -3.08 0.86 10.42
N PHE A 59 -4.28 1.04 9.88
CA PHE A 59 -4.63 0.70 8.51
C PHE A 59 -5.25 1.92 7.83
N SER A 60 -4.76 2.26 6.65
CA SER A 60 -5.39 3.23 5.76
C SER A 60 -6.43 2.52 4.91
N TYR A 61 -7.62 3.10 4.84
CA TYR A 61 -8.74 2.61 4.04
C TYR A 61 -8.95 3.57 2.89
N THR A 62 -8.66 3.12 1.67
CA THR A 62 -8.91 3.89 0.47
C THR A 62 -10.16 3.35 -0.22
N TYR A 63 -11.10 4.23 -0.51
CA TYR A 63 -12.35 3.93 -1.19
C TYR A 63 -12.30 4.38 -2.64
N GLN A 64 -12.99 3.65 -3.51
CA GLN A 64 -13.02 3.89 -4.94
C GLN A 64 -14.46 3.86 -5.46
N TYR A 65 -14.92 4.99 -5.98
CA TYR A 65 -16.14 5.03 -6.77
C TYR A 65 -15.83 4.65 -8.21
N LYS A 66 -16.55 3.63 -8.70
CA LYS A 66 -16.40 3.08 -10.04
C LYS A 66 -17.60 3.45 -10.90
N ASP A 67 -17.37 3.66 -12.19
CA ASP A 67 -18.46 3.77 -13.15
C ASP A 67 -19.12 2.40 -13.43
N HIS A 68 -20.15 2.41 -14.28
CA HIS A 68 -20.89 1.22 -14.69
C HIS A 68 -20.05 0.20 -15.47
N LEU A 69 -18.84 0.56 -15.93
CA LEU A 69 -17.89 -0.31 -16.62
C LEU A 69 -16.79 -0.83 -15.67
N GLY A 70 -16.79 -0.38 -14.40
CA GLY A 70 -15.80 -0.75 -13.40
C GLY A 70 -14.54 0.11 -13.38
N ASN A 71 -14.48 1.20 -14.16
CA ASN A 71 -13.34 2.13 -14.13
C ASN A 71 -13.39 2.99 -12.88
N ILE A 72 -12.25 3.21 -12.24
CA ILE A 72 -12.15 4.10 -11.07
C ILE A 72 -12.30 5.55 -11.55
N ARG A 73 -13.30 6.25 -11.00
CA ARG A 73 -13.59 7.67 -11.30
C ARG A 73 -13.17 8.61 -10.19
N LEU A 74 -13.27 8.14 -8.96
CA LEU A 74 -12.93 8.90 -7.77
C LEU A 74 -12.31 7.97 -6.74
N THR A 75 -11.20 8.40 -6.15
CA THR A 75 -10.52 7.75 -5.04
C THR A 75 -10.46 8.71 -3.86
N TYR A 76 -10.89 8.27 -2.68
CA TYR A 76 -10.98 9.09 -1.47
C TYR A 76 -10.63 8.28 -0.22
N GLU A 77 -10.21 8.97 0.83
CA GLU A 77 -9.58 8.41 2.03
C GLU A 77 -9.66 9.46 3.15
N ASP A 78 -9.71 9.04 4.42
CA ASP A 78 -9.56 9.96 5.56
C ASP A 78 -8.07 10.36 5.64
N LEU A 79 -7.74 11.52 5.09
CA LEU A 79 -6.38 12.02 4.91
C LEU A 79 -5.88 12.76 6.16
N ASP A 80 -6.78 13.33 6.95
CA ASP A 80 -6.43 14.04 8.19
C ASP A 80 -6.50 13.16 9.46
N GLY A 81 -7.09 11.96 9.36
CA GLY A 81 -7.17 10.96 10.40
C GLY A 81 -8.19 11.28 11.50
N ASN A 82 -9.18 12.12 11.22
CA ASN A 82 -10.21 12.51 12.20
C ASN A 82 -11.33 11.46 12.35
N GLY A 83 -11.33 10.41 11.54
CA GLY A 83 -12.32 9.33 11.53
C GLY A 83 -13.54 9.60 10.65
N THR A 84 -13.55 10.68 9.88
CA THR A 84 -14.60 11.05 8.93
C THR A 84 -13.97 11.52 7.63
N ILE A 85 -14.65 11.29 6.50
CA ILE A 85 -14.16 11.71 5.19
C ILE A 85 -14.91 12.97 4.76
N ASP A 86 -14.20 14.08 4.60
CA ASP A 86 -14.73 15.32 4.02
C ASP A 86 -14.73 15.22 2.48
N PRO A 87 -15.91 15.21 1.84
CA PRO A 87 -16.01 15.07 0.39
C PRO A 87 -15.40 16.23 -0.41
N LEU A 88 -15.11 17.37 0.22
CA LEU A 88 -14.54 18.55 -0.44
C LEU A 88 -13.02 18.59 -0.41
N THR A 89 -12.40 18.01 0.62
CA THR A 89 -10.95 18.17 0.87
C THR A 89 -10.17 16.88 0.85
N GLU A 90 -10.84 15.72 0.90
CA GLU A 90 -10.19 14.43 1.08
C GLU A 90 -10.30 13.52 -0.13
N ILE A 91 -10.07 14.12 -1.29
CA ILE A 91 -10.00 13.46 -2.58
C ILE A 91 -8.54 13.15 -2.89
N LYS A 92 -8.23 11.86 -3.06
CA LYS A 92 -6.89 11.37 -3.39
C LYS A 92 -6.62 11.44 -4.90
N GLU A 93 -7.63 11.11 -5.71
CA GLU A 93 -7.51 11.11 -7.17
C GLU A 93 -8.90 11.22 -7.83
N GLU A 94 -8.98 11.97 -8.94
CA GLU A 94 -10.15 12.04 -9.81
C GLU A 94 -9.75 11.71 -11.25
N ASN A 95 -10.54 10.84 -11.90
CA ASN A 95 -10.29 10.37 -13.25
C ASN A 95 -11.49 10.64 -14.16
N HIS A 96 -11.25 11.31 -15.29
CA HIS A 96 -12.24 11.65 -16.32
C HIS A 96 -12.40 10.59 -17.41
#